data_AF-A0AAW0SVG7-F1
#
_entry.id   AF-A0AAW0SVG7-F1
#
_cell.length_a   1.000
_cell.length_b   1.000
_cell.length_c   1.000
_cell.angle_alpha   90.00
_cell.angle_beta   90.00
_cell.angle_gamma   90.00
#
_symmetry.space_group_name_H-M   'P 1'
#
loop_
_entity.id
_entity.type
_entity.pdbx_description
1 polymer ?
#
loop_
_entity_poly.entity_id
_entity_poly.type
_entity_poly.pdbx_seq_one_letter_code
_entity_poly.pdbx_strand_id
1 'polypeptide(L)'
;MALLHRFVKMNDRGNTHVFSFVVTRSVTRDLHRDVTSKELTYGYQRWAITFSRSEKVLGVYLVWRNPCEGMRVYIDFTFTLLNREHFSENEAFTGKQVKFTFDSPAQGNRRLINMEDLYSRKFTDENGEFQLELTVANIRTVFEAELRVPPPLNGGVSTRKEKRYESPYFHFGHYDWHVSVTSASGMEGRPSVQLRRLTGFDHQCRVRYLMVVGEGERRADSGILDQLSDHDGRTPGWSPARTRLHDLVHKGVLRLYLEMILANTTSEVRLQPLPQGAPTAVLCYDRDKQAWALEADLHSDTLRLKLVFNDVHNVPRNHLRYVCWNAYLLRRASRGYVESVCLVNGPFSNYYAQENTDDGLMMESDVPVKEVRVSESEKGVGKEIMRWEKKGRERKMKGGRLQGVERETKG
;
A
#
# COMPACT_ATOMS: atom_id res chain seq x y z
N MET A 1 -26.05 -2.05 0.63
CA MET A 1 -24.62 -2.20 0.34
C MET A 1 -24.07 -0.82 0.02
N ALA A 2 -22.84 -0.54 0.43
CA ALA A 2 -22.12 0.66 -0.01
C ALA A 2 -21.19 0.30 -1.17
N LEU A 3 -21.42 0.92 -2.31
CA LEU A 3 -20.71 0.68 -3.57
C LEU A 3 -19.73 1.83 -3.79
N LEU A 4 -18.44 1.52 -3.84
CA LEU A 4 -17.42 2.51 -4.19
C LEU A 4 -17.66 2.98 -5.63
N HIS A 5 -17.95 4.27 -5.78
CA HIS A 5 -18.25 4.93 -7.05
C HIS A 5 -17.04 5.72 -7.58
N ARG A 6 -16.28 6.35 -6.67
CA ARG A 6 -15.15 7.22 -7.03
C ARG A 6 -14.02 7.07 -6.03
N PHE A 7 -12.80 7.19 -6.53
CA PHE A 7 -11.59 7.28 -5.72
C PHE A 7 -10.74 8.46 -6.21
N VAL A 8 -10.16 9.23 -5.31
CA VAL A 8 -9.19 10.28 -5.62
C VAL A 8 -8.04 10.23 -4.63
N LYS A 9 -6.82 10.35 -5.15
CA LYS A 9 -5.61 10.50 -4.37
C LYS A 9 -5.10 11.93 -4.52
N MET A 10 -4.94 12.62 -3.41
CA MET A 10 -4.34 13.95 -3.35
C MET A 10 -2.82 13.80 -3.23
N ASN A 11 -2.08 14.69 -3.90
CA ASN A 11 -0.63 14.76 -3.78
C ASN A 11 -0.22 15.78 -2.71
N ASP A 12 -0.71 15.57 -1.49
CA ASP A 12 -0.44 16.42 -0.32
C ASP A 12 0.45 15.69 0.70
N ARG A 13 0.90 16.42 1.74
CA ARG A 13 1.78 15.85 2.78
C ARG A 13 1.12 14.72 3.56
N GLY A 14 -0.20 14.74 3.69
CA GLY A 14 -0.97 13.72 4.40
C GLY A 14 -1.26 12.46 3.57
N ASN A 15 -0.88 12.44 2.28
CA ASN A 15 -1.28 11.41 1.33
C ASN A 15 -2.79 11.14 1.44
N THR A 16 -3.57 12.21 1.28
CA THR A 16 -5.02 12.23 1.48
C THR A 16 -5.72 11.48 0.38
N HIS A 17 -6.61 10.56 0.75
CA HIS A 17 -7.39 9.73 -0.16
C HIS A 17 -8.88 9.97 0.10
N VAL A 18 -9.65 10.18 -0.96
CA VAL A 18 -11.10 10.39 -0.90
C VAL A 18 -11.79 9.24 -1.62
N PHE A 19 -12.71 8.58 -0.91
CA PHE A 19 -13.53 7.49 -1.42
C PHE A 19 -15.00 7.90 -1.39
N SER A 20 -15.65 7.98 -2.55
CA SER A 20 -17.08 8.29 -2.64
C SER A 20 -17.87 7.01 -2.90
N PHE A 21 -18.94 6.81 -2.16
CA PHE A 21 -19.80 5.64 -2.21
C PHE A 21 -21.23 6.03 -2.56
N VAL A 22 -21.87 5.20 -3.38
CA VAL A 22 -23.32 5.14 -3.48
C VAL A 22 -23.81 4.07 -2.54
N VAL A 23 -24.66 4.46 -1.58
CA VAL A 23 -25.19 3.58 -0.54
C VAL A 23 -26.62 3.24 -0.88
N THR A 24 -26.88 1.98 -1.20
CA THR A 24 -28.20 1.51 -1.62
C THR A 24 -29.18 1.50 -0.44
N ARG A 25 -30.48 1.61 -0.71
CA ARG A 25 -31.58 1.50 0.27
C ARG A 25 -31.58 0.28 1.20
N SER A 26 -30.84 -0.79 0.86
CA SER A 26 -30.73 -1.96 1.75
C SER A 26 -30.10 -1.61 3.11
N VAL A 27 -29.26 -0.57 3.18
CA VAL A 27 -28.69 -0.07 4.45
C VAL A 27 -29.76 0.50 5.38
N THR A 28 -30.82 1.05 4.80
CA THR A 28 -31.90 1.72 5.53
C THR A 28 -33.16 0.86 5.64
N ARG A 29 -33.13 -0.41 5.21
CA ARG A 29 -34.30 -1.29 5.30
C ARG A 29 -34.17 -2.34 6.39
N ASP A 30 -32.97 -2.88 6.58
CA ASP A 30 -32.73 -4.00 7.49
C ASP A 30 -32.23 -3.48 8.86
N LEU A 31 -33.04 -3.64 9.90
CA LEU A 31 -32.71 -3.24 11.27
C LEU A 31 -31.81 -4.25 11.99
N HIS A 32 -31.76 -5.50 11.51
CA HIS A 32 -31.11 -6.60 12.23
C HIS A 32 -29.73 -6.93 11.66
N ARG A 33 -29.31 -6.25 10.60
CA ARG A 33 -28.06 -6.55 9.91
C ARG A 33 -27.28 -5.29 9.57
N ASP A 34 -26.08 -5.21 10.14
CA ASP A 34 -25.09 -4.24 9.71
C ASP A 34 -24.69 -4.50 8.25
N VAL A 35 -24.57 -3.41 7.50
CA VAL A 35 -24.16 -3.49 6.09
C VAL A 35 -22.74 -3.00 5.94
N THR A 36 -21.85 -3.87 5.47
CA THR A 36 -20.44 -3.55 5.25
C THR A 36 -20.14 -3.36 3.75
N SER A 37 -19.28 -2.40 3.44
CA SER A 37 -18.76 -2.18 2.09
C SER A 37 -17.83 -3.32 1.66
N LYS A 38 -17.46 -3.36 0.38
CA LYS A 38 -16.24 -4.08 -0.02
C LYS A 38 -15.03 -3.45 0.66
N GLU A 39 -14.01 -4.27 0.88
CA GLU A 39 -12.79 -3.82 1.50
C GLU A 39 -12.00 -2.85 0.63
N LEU A 40 -11.22 -2.05 1.34
CA LEU A 40 -10.71 -0.79 0.86
C LEU A 40 -9.29 -0.63 1.41
N THR A 41 -8.28 -0.52 0.55
CA THR A 41 -6.88 -0.35 0.99
C THR A 41 -6.53 1.13 1.16
N TYR A 42 -5.90 1.51 2.28
CA TYR A 42 -5.29 2.81 2.52
C TYR A 42 -4.12 2.66 3.50
N GLY A 43 -2.98 3.31 3.21
CA GLY A 43 -1.74 3.22 4.00
C GLY A 43 -1.33 1.80 4.36
N TYR A 44 -1.37 0.90 3.37
CA TYR A 44 -0.98 -0.51 3.51
C TYR A 44 -1.86 -1.33 4.46
N GLN A 45 -2.99 -0.79 4.89
CA GLN A 45 -4.01 -1.44 5.71
C GLN A 45 -5.29 -1.71 4.93
N ARG A 46 -6.05 -2.73 5.33
CA ARG A 46 -7.37 -3.04 4.78
C ARG A 46 -8.44 -2.47 5.68
N TRP A 47 -9.38 -1.76 5.08
CA TRP A 47 -10.45 -1.06 5.74
C TRP A 47 -11.79 -1.47 5.13
N ALA A 48 -12.88 -1.26 5.85
CA ALA A 48 -14.23 -1.31 5.31
C ALA A 48 -15.09 -0.28 6.01
N ILE A 49 -16.18 0.14 5.36
CA ILE A 49 -17.19 0.99 5.97
C ILE A 49 -18.35 0.10 6.38
N THR A 50 -18.76 0.18 7.64
CA THR A 50 -19.93 -0.55 8.15
C THR A 50 -20.98 0.44 8.61
N PHE A 51 -22.23 0.18 8.22
CA PHE A 51 -23.39 0.94 8.65
C PHE A 51 -24.16 0.12 9.67
N SER A 52 -24.51 0.77 10.78
CA SER A 52 -25.37 0.19 11.78
C SER A 52 -26.63 1.02 11.90
N ARG A 53 -27.78 0.37 11.75
CA ARG A 53 -29.09 1.04 11.76
C ARG A 53 -29.82 0.67 13.05
N SER A 54 -30.36 1.69 13.71
CA SER A 54 -31.42 1.53 14.71
C SER A 54 -32.72 2.11 14.17
N GLU A 55 -33.81 2.03 14.95
CA GLU A 55 -35.10 2.58 14.54
C GLU A 55 -35.04 4.08 14.20
N LYS A 56 -34.23 4.85 14.95
CA LYS A 56 -34.22 6.32 14.85
C LYS A 56 -32.99 6.88 14.14
N VAL A 57 -31.85 6.20 14.21
CA VAL A 57 -30.57 6.72 13.72
C VAL A 57 -29.82 5.72 12.86
N LEU A 58 -29.10 6.26 11.89
CA LEU A 58 -28.08 5.56 11.12
C LEU A 58 -26.70 5.92 11.67
N GLY A 59 -25.87 4.92 11.95
CA GLY A 59 -24.47 5.06 12.31
C GLY A 59 -23.55 4.56 11.21
N VAL A 60 -22.32 5.07 11.19
CA VAL A 60 -21.27 4.67 10.24
C VAL A 60 -19.94 4.51 10.95
N TYR A 61 -19.21 3.46 10.57
CA TYR A 61 -17.95 3.05 11.19
C TYR A 61 -16.91 2.73 10.13
N LEU A 62 -15.70 3.24 10.33
CA LEU A 62 -14.50 2.75 9.66
C LEU A 62 -14.00 1.52 10.45
N VAL A 63 -13.78 0.42 9.75
CA VAL A 63 -13.38 -0.86 10.34
C VAL A 63 -12.05 -1.31 9.74
N TRP A 64 -11.04 -1.47 10.59
CA TRP A 64 -9.77 -2.09 10.24
C TRP A 64 -9.94 -3.61 10.14
N ARG A 65 -9.62 -4.19 8.98
CA ARG A 65 -9.97 -5.57 8.61
C ARG A 65 -8.88 -6.59 8.90
N ASN A 66 -7.68 -6.14 9.22
CA ASN A 66 -6.52 -7.00 9.44
C ASN A 66 -5.75 -6.62 10.72
N PRO A 67 -6.42 -6.45 11.87
CA PRO A 67 -5.72 -6.18 13.11
C PRO A 67 -4.83 -7.37 13.50
N CYS A 68 -3.65 -7.08 14.03
CA CYS A 68 -2.80 -8.07 14.70
C CYS A 68 -2.50 -7.60 16.12
N GLU A 69 -2.27 -8.55 17.02
CA GLU A 69 -1.79 -8.24 18.37
C GLU A 69 -0.47 -7.44 18.30
N GLY A 70 -0.28 -6.52 19.24
CA GLY A 70 0.87 -5.61 19.24
C GLY A 70 0.81 -4.50 18.19
N MET A 71 -0.12 -4.53 17.23
CA MET A 71 -0.27 -3.46 16.23
C MET A 71 -1.23 -2.35 16.66
N ARG A 72 -0.90 -1.13 16.22
CA ARG A 72 -1.72 0.07 16.35
C ARG A 72 -1.69 0.88 15.07
N VAL A 73 -2.85 1.37 14.66
CA VAL A 73 -2.98 2.27 13.51
C VAL A 73 -3.59 3.58 13.97
N TYR A 74 -3.00 4.69 13.57
CA TYR A 74 -3.51 6.04 13.77
C TYR A 74 -3.86 6.62 12.42
N ILE A 75 -5.03 7.25 12.30
CA ILE A 75 -5.51 7.79 11.03
C ILE A 75 -6.40 8.99 11.28
N ASP A 76 -6.28 10.00 10.42
CA ASP A 76 -7.25 11.08 10.33
C ASP A 76 -8.33 10.64 9.33
N PHE A 77 -9.60 10.75 9.70
CA PHE A 77 -10.69 10.47 8.76
C PHE A 77 -11.87 11.42 8.94
N THR A 78 -12.59 11.64 7.84
CA THR A 78 -13.85 12.37 7.80
C THR A 78 -14.85 11.55 7.01
N PHE A 79 -16.02 11.33 7.59
CA PHE A 79 -17.18 10.86 6.84
C PHE A 79 -18.08 12.05 6.55
N THR A 80 -18.48 12.20 5.29
CA THR A 80 -19.39 13.26 4.82
C THR A 80 -20.55 12.63 4.08
N LEU A 81 -21.76 12.80 4.61
CA LEU A 81 -23.00 12.49 3.93
C LEU A 81 -23.36 13.66 3.00
N LEU A 82 -23.48 13.38 1.71
CA LEU A 82 -23.67 14.41 0.70
C LEU A 82 -25.16 14.72 0.51
N ASN A 83 -25.51 15.98 0.71
CA ASN A 83 -26.80 16.51 0.35
C ASN A 83 -26.90 16.66 -1.18
N ARG A 84 -28.05 16.32 -1.76
CA ARG A 84 -28.23 16.35 -3.22
C ARG A 84 -28.54 17.75 -3.77
N GLU A 85 -29.03 18.67 -2.93
CA GLU A 85 -29.39 20.02 -3.35
C GLU A 85 -28.22 20.99 -3.20
N HIS A 86 -27.56 21.02 -2.04
CA HIS A 86 -26.47 21.96 -1.79
C HIS A 86 -25.43 21.46 -0.79
N PHE A 87 -24.14 21.67 -1.09
CA PHE A 87 -23.03 21.14 -0.27
C PHE A 87 -22.94 21.72 1.15
N SER A 88 -23.54 22.89 1.41
CA SER A 88 -23.59 23.47 2.76
C SER A 88 -24.44 22.66 3.73
N GLU A 89 -25.36 21.86 3.20
CA GLU A 89 -26.25 21.00 3.98
C GLU A 89 -25.64 19.60 4.23
N ASN A 90 -24.39 19.38 3.83
CA ASN A 90 -23.70 18.12 4.08
C ASN A 90 -23.56 17.87 5.59
N GLU A 91 -23.81 16.64 6.02
CA GLU A 91 -23.56 16.22 7.40
C GLU A 91 -22.21 15.51 7.46
N ALA A 92 -21.32 15.93 8.35
CA ALA A 92 -20.00 15.35 8.47
C ALA A 92 -19.55 15.17 9.91
N PHE A 93 -18.71 14.16 10.13
CA PHE A 93 -17.93 14.07 11.36
C PHE A 93 -16.50 13.67 11.05
N THR A 94 -15.59 14.15 11.90
CA THR A 94 -14.14 14.00 11.71
C THR A 94 -13.51 13.40 12.96
N GLY A 95 -12.57 12.49 12.76
CA GLY A 95 -11.65 12.03 13.77
C GLY A 95 -10.21 12.35 13.38
N LYS A 96 -9.41 12.88 14.31
CA LYS A 96 -7.98 13.14 14.12
C LYS A 96 -7.17 12.17 14.97
N GLN A 97 -6.14 11.57 14.37
CA GLN A 97 -5.24 10.59 14.97
C GLN A 97 -6.01 9.48 15.70
N VAL A 98 -7.12 9.04 15.11
CA VAL A 98 -7.98 8.02 15.72
C VAL A 98 -7.21 6.72 15.78
N LYS A 99 -7.15 6.15 16.98
CA LYS A 99 -6.41 4.92 17.27
C LYS A 99 -7.28 3.69 17.04
N PHE A 100 -6.76 2.77 16.24
CA PHE A 100 -7.27 1.42 16.01
C PHE A 100 -6.29 0.41 16.62
N THR A 101 -6.84 -0.61 17.27
CA THR A 101 -6.09 -1.72 17.89
C THR A 101 -6.73 -3.06 17.55
N PHE A 102 -6.09 -4.14 17.97
CA PHE A 102 -6.68 -5.47 17.90
C PHE A 102 -8.03 -5.58 18.61
N ASP A 103 -8.12 -5.03 19.84
CA ASP A 103 -9.35 -5.07 20.64
C ASP A 103 -10.41 -4.04 20.20
N SER A 104 -9.99 -2.98 19.48
CA SER A 104 -10.87 -1.92 19.02
C SER A 104 -10.61 -1.61 17.53
N PRO A 105 -11.02 -2.50 16.61
CA PRO A 105 -10.77 -2.36 15.19
C PRO A 105 -11.81 -1.50 14.46
N ALA A 106 -12.87 -1.06 15.14
CA ALA A 106 -13.94 -0.24 14.55
C ALA A 106 -14.06 1.09 15.29
N GLN A 107 -14.11 2.20 14.53
CA GLN A 107 -14.30 3.55 15.06
C GLN A 107 -15.26 4.31 14.16
N GLY A 108 -16.11 5.16 14.73
CA GLY A 108 -17.13 5.84 13.95
C GLY A 108 -18.11 6.63 14.79
N ASN A 109 -19.22 6.98 14.16
CA ASN A 109 -20.30 7.71 14.81
C ASN A 109 -21.58 6.86 14.78
N ARG A 110 -22.09 6.53 15.97
CA ARG A 110 -23.36 5.78 16.14
C ARG A 110 -24.58 6.58 15.69
N ARG A 111 -24.48 7.90 15.65
CA ARG A 111 -25.56 8.84 15.29
C ARG A 111 -25.06 9.76 14.19
N LEU A 112 -24.82 9.21 13.01
CA LEU A 112 -24.45 10.01 11.84
C LEU A 112 -25.60 10.95 11.45
N ILE A 113 -26.81 10.40 11.34
CA ILE A 113 -28.02 11.14 10.95
C ILE A 113 -29.27 10.45 11.49
N ASN A 114 -30.33 11.21 11.79
CA ASN A 114 -31.65 10.64 12.06
C ASN A 114 -32.25 10.06 10.77
N MET A 115 -33.02 8.99 10.91
CA MET A 115 -33.67 8.36 9.76
C MET A 115 -34.69 9.29 9.09
N GLU A 116 -35.40 10.11 9.86
CA GLU A 116 -36.34 11.11 9.33
C GLU A 116 -35.61 12.16 8.49
N ASP A 117 -34.55 12.75 9.05
CA ASP A 117 -33.70 13.74 8.38
C ASP A 117 -33.09 13.21 7.08
N LEU A 118 -32.66 11.93 7.08
CA LEU A 118 -32.10 11.30 5.88
C LEU A 118 -33.05 11.36 4.68
N TYR A 119 -34.36 11.19 4.91
CA TYR A 119 -35.36 11.21 3.85
C TYR A 119 -35.94 12.61 3.60
N SER A 120 -36.12 13.42 4.64
CA SER A 120 -36.76 14.73 4.54
C SER A 120 -35.81 15.82 4.01
N ARG A 121 -34.51 15.74 4.34
CA ARG A 121 -33.51 16.76 4.00
C ARG A 121 -32.71 16.44 2.73
N LYS A 122 -33.27 15.68 1.78
CA LYS A 122 -32.71 15.51 0.41
C LYS A 122 -31.32 14.86 0.35
N PHE A 123 -31.01 13.98 1.28
CA PHE A 123 -29.82 13.11 1.18
C PHE A 123 -30.05 11.90 0.29
N THR A 124 -31.30 11.42 0.19
CA THR A 124 -31.66 10.26 -0.64
C THR A 124 -32.26 10.64 -1.99
N ASP A 125 -32.06 9.80 -2.99
CA ASP A 125 -32.83 9.83 -4.24
C ASP A 125 -34.20 9.15 -4.10
N GLU A 126 -34.95 9.09 -5.21
CA GLU A 126 -36.26 8.42 -5.30
C GLU A 126 -36.19 6.91 -5.00
N ASN A 127 -35.04 6.29 -5.20
CA ASN A 127 -34.80 4.89 -4.89
C ASN A 127 -34.38 4.67 -3.43
N GLY A 128 -34.20 5.73 -2.64
CA GLY A 128 -33.70 5.68 -1.28
C GLY A 128 -32.18 5.45 -1.19
N GLU A 129 -31.44 5.72 -2.26
CA GLU A 129 -29.98 5.68 -2.30
C GLU A 129 -29.39 7.04 -1.93
N PHE A 130 -28.26 7.04 -1.22
CA PHE A 130 -27.57 8.27 -0.80
C PHE A 130 -26.06 8.17 -1.04
N GLN A 131 -25.38 9.31 -1.03
CA GLN A 131 -23.94 9.37 -1.25
C GLN A 131 -23.18 9.63 0.05
N LEU A 132 -22.11 8.88 0.26
CA LEU A 132 -21.20 9.02 1.41
C LEU A 132 -19.77 9.16 0.91
N GLU A 133 -19.04 10.14 1.42
CA GLU A 133 -17.60 10.26 1.22
C GLU A 133 -16.83 9.89 2.48
N LEU A 134 -15.75 9.14 2.31
CA LEU A 134 -14.72 8.89 3.31
C LEU A 134 -13.42 9.55 2.83
N THR A 135 -12.99 10.56 3.56
CA THR A 135 -11.66 11.18 3.40
C THR A 135 -10.74 10.62 4.48
N VAL A 136 -9.55 10.18 4.11
CA VAL A 136 -8.54 9.66 5.03
C VAL A 136 -7.17 10.27 4.78
N ALA A 137 -6.42 10.54 5.85
CA ALA A 137 -5.10 11.18 5.80
C ALA A 137 -4.20 10.73 6.97
N ASN A 138 -2.91 11.06 6.91
CA ASN A 138 -1.97 11.00 8.03
C ASN A 138 -1.92 9.65 8.76
N ILE A 139 -1.96 8.56 7.99
CA ILE A 139 -1.90 7.21 8.55
C ILE A 139 -0.52 6.87 9.10
N ARG A 140 -0.50 6.26 10.28
CA ARG A 140 0.70 5.75 10.95
C ARG A 140 0.44 4.36 11.49
N THR A 141 1.29 3.40 11.15
CA THR A 141 1.19 2.01 11.63
C THR A 141 2.39 1.67 12.51
N VAL A 142 2.11 1.20 13.72
CA VAL A 142 3.11 0.77 14.70
C VAL A 142 2.86 -0.69 15.07
N PHE A 143 3.93 -1.45 15.29
CA PHE A 143 3.94 -2.78 15.87
C PHE A 143 4.91 -2.81 17.06
N GLU A 144 4.48 -3.38 18.17
CA GLU A 144 5.31 -3.61 19.35
C GLU A 144 5.24 -5.07 19.79
N ALA A 145 6.38 -5.58 20.26
CA ALA A 145 6.47 -6.94 20.78
C ALA A 145 7.52 -7.03 21.88
N GLU A 146 7.38 -8.03 22.74
CA GLU A 146 8.35 -8.37 23.78
C GLU A 146 8.97 -9.73 23.49
N LEU A 147 10.30 -9.80 23.42
CA LEU A 147 11.04 -11.03 23.25
C LEU A 147 11.70 -11.44 24.56
N ARG A 148 11.49 -12.68 25.00
CA ARG A 148 12.16 -13.22 26.19
C ARG A 148 13.59 -13.63 25.85
N VAL A 149 14.57 -13.02 26.51
CA VAL A 149 15.99 -13.29 26.34
C VAL A 149 16.53 -13.95 27.61
N PRO A 150 16.92 -15.24 27.56
CA PRO A 150 17.50 -15.92 28.71
C PRO A 150 18.77 -15.20 29.19
N PRO A 151 19.03 -15.20 30.51
CA PRO A 151 20.26 -14.63 31.05
C PRO A 151 21.50 -15.35 30.46
N PRO A 152 22.64 -14.65 30.35
CA PRO A 152 23.89 -15.30 29.97
C PRO A 152 24.22 -16.41 30.99
N LEU A 153 24.51 -17.62 30.50
CA LEU A 153 24.96 -18.73 31.36
C LEU A 153 26.35 -18.39 31.89
N ASN A 154 26.49 -18.27 33.22
CA ASN A 154 27.78 -18.08 33.87
C ASN A 154 28.64 -19.35 33.70
N GLY A 155 29.84 -19.20 33.14
CA GLY A 155 30.90 -20.23 33.18
C GLY A 155 30.81 -21.39 32.18
N GLY A 156 29.82 -21.42 31.27
CA GLY A 156 29.76 -22.43 30.22
C GLY A 156 30.54 -22.00 28.98
N VAL A 157 31.37 -22.89 28.41
CA VAL A 157 31.99 -22.71 27.09
C VAL A 157 30.89 -22.32 26.10
N SER A 158 30.93 -21.08 25.60
CA SER A 158 30.01 -20.55 24.60
C SER A 158 30.06 -21.45 23.37
N THR A 159 29.15 -22.42 23.26
CA THR A 159 28.88 -23.08 22.00
C THR A 159 28.60 -21.98 20.97
N ARG A 160 29.28 -21.99 19.82
CA ARG A 160 29.16 -21.02 18.70
C ARG A 160 27.75 -20.95 18.07
N LYS A 161 26.71 -21.40 18.77
CA LYS A 161 25.35 -21.48 18.28
C LYS A 161 24.73 -20.07 18.30
N GLU A 162 24.40 -19.59 17.12
CA GLU A 162 23.59 -18.39 16.91
C GLU A 162 22.29 -18.51 17.71
N LYS A 163 22.00 -17.51 18.55
CA LYS A 163 20.70 -17.42 19.24
C LYS A 163 19.76 -16.59 18.37
N ARG A 164 18.55 -17.08 18.12
CA ARG A 164 17.49 -16.39 17.37
C ARG A 164 16.26 -16.21 18.24
N TYR A 165 15.69 -15.01 18.19
CA TYR A 165 14.45 -14.62 18.87
C TYR A 165 13.52 -14.01 17.82
N GLU A 166 12.26 -14.42 17.80
CA GLU A 166 11.29 -14.00 16.78
C GLU A 166 10.05 -13.41 17.45
N SER A 167 9.55 -12.30 16.90
CA SER A 167 8.27 -11.73 17.32
C SER A 167 7.11 -12.58 16.79
N PRO A 168 5.89 -12.42 17.35
CA PRO A 168 4.68 -12.80 16.64
C PRO A 168 4.63 -12.16 15.25
N TYR A 169 3.87 -12.77 14.36
CA TYR A 169 3.66 -12.19 13.04
C TYR A 169 2.66 -11.03 13.09
N PHE A 170 2.77 -10.12 12.13
CA PHE A 170 1.88 -8.98 11.97
C PHE A 170 1.64 -8.70 10.48
N HIS A 171 0.54 -8.03 10.14
CA HIS A 171 0.14 -7.80 8.76
C HIS A 171 0.40 -6.36 8.30
N PHE A 172 1.09 -6.19 7.18
CA PHE A 172 1.29 -4.88 6.56
C PHE A 172 1.54 -4.99 5.05
N GLY A 173 0.85 -4.18 4.25
CA GLY A 173 1.08 -4.13 2.80
C GLY A 173 0.66 -5.39 2.05
N HIS A 174 -0.32 -6.13 2.58
CA HIS A 174 -0.76 -7.44 2.10
C HIS A 174 0.25 -8.58 2.31
N TYR A 175 1.25 -8.34 3.13
CA TYR A 175 2.22 -9.36 3.52
C TYR A 175 2.13 -9.59 5.03
N ASP A 176 2.49 -10.80 5.43
CA ASP A 176 2.71 -11.13 6.82
C ASP A 176 4.20 -10.99 7.11
N TRP A 177 4.53 -10.44 8.26
CA TRP A 177 5.89 -10.10 8.66
C TRP A 177 6.15 -10.56 10.08
N HIS A 178 7.41 -10.81 10.42
CA HIS A 178 7.87 -10.83 11.81
C HIS A 178 9.25 -10.17 11.92
N VAL A 179 9.66 -9.87 13.14
CA VAL A 179 10.99 -9.37 13.45
C VAL A 179 11.82 -10.50 14.03
N SER A 180 12.96 -10.79 13.41
CA SER A 180 13.94 -11.77 13.89
C SER A 180 15.16 -11.04 14.44
N VAL A 181 15.49 -11.29 15.70
CA VAL A 181 16.72 -10.81 16.36
C VAL A 181 17.67 -11.98 16.53
N THR A 182 18.84 -11.88 15.94
CA THR A 182 19.90 -12.90 16.01
C THR A 182 21.11 -12.35 16.72
N SER A 183 21.82 -13.18 17.50
CA SER A 183 23.08 -12.79 18.12
C SER A 183 24.06 -13.96 18.03
N ALA A 184 25.21 -13.69 17.42
CA ALA A 184 26.29 -14.66 17.25
C ALA A 184 27.48 -14.29 18.14
N SER A 185 28.07 -15.29 18.81
CA SER A 185 29.22 -15.10 19.71
C SER A 185 30.46 -14.53 19.00
N GLY A 186 30.58 -14.72 17.68
CA GLY A 186 31.69 -14.20 16.86
C GLY A 186 31.61 -12.70 16.53
N MET A 187 30.43 -12.07 16.65
CA MET A 187 30.25 -10.62 16.46
C MET A 187 30.17 -9.89 17.81
N GLU A 188 30.95 -10.31 18.80
CA GLU A 188 30.96 -9.74 20.16
C GLU A 188 29.58 -9.75 20.87
N GLY A 189 28.63 -10.58 20.41
CA GLY A 189 27.25 -10.59 20.91
C GLY A 189 26.37 -9.46 20.39
N ARG A 190 26.78 -8.74 19.34
CA ARG A 190 25.96 -7.71 18.68
C ARG A 190 24.69 -8.34 18.08
N PRO A 191 23.52 -7.71 18.25
CA PRO A 191 22.30 -8.21 17.65
C PRO A 191 22.21 -7.81 16.18
N SER A 192 21.75 -8.72 15.33
CA SER A 192 21.28 -8.45 13.98
C SER A 192 19.76 -8.60 13.95
N VAL A 193 19.09 -7.50 13.65
CA VAL A 193 17.63 -7.36 13.61
C VAL A 193 17.20 -7.38 12.16
N GLN A 194 16.36 -8.35 11.78
CA GLN A 194 15.85 -8.51 10.43
C GLN A 194 14.33 -8.44 10.45
N LEU A 195 13.79 -7.66 9.52
CA LEU A 195 12.39 -7.75 9.16
C LEU A 195 12.23 -8.90 8.16
N ARG A 196 11.34 -9.85 8.44
CA ARG A 196 11.16 -11.04 7.61
C ARG A 196 9.74 -11.14 7.11
N ARG A 197 9.60 -11.16 5.79
CA ARG A 197 8.34 -11.40 5.09
C ARG A 197 8.04 -12.89 5.08
N LEU A 198 6.78 -13.24 5.32
CA LEU A 198 6.29 -14.61 5.44
C LEU A 198 5.38 -15.03 4.28
N THR A 199 4.99 -14.10 3.40
CA THR A 199 4.10 -14.35 2.26
C THR A 199 4.50 -13.57 1.01
N GLY A 200 4.01 -14.01 -0.16
CA GLY A 200 4.17 -13.28 -1.43
C GLY A 200 5.61 -13.22 -1.96
N PHE A 201 6.29 -14.37 -1.89
CA PHE A 201 7.68 -14.60 -2.30
C PHE A 201 7.93 -14.53 -3.81
N ASP A 202 6.87 -14.60 -4.63
CA ASP A 202 6.92 -14.51 -6.09
C ASP A 202 7.53 -13.19 -6.61
N HIS A 203 7.61 -12.18 -5.73
CA HIS A 203 8.17 -10.88 -6.05
C HIS A 203 9.03 -10.37 -4.90
N GLN A 204 10.04 -9.57 -5.22
CA GLN A 204 10.71 -8.73 -4.22
C GLN A 204 9.75 -7.68 -3.64
N CYS A 205 10.03 -7.22 -2.43
CA CYS A 205 9.26 -6.16 -1.80
C CYS A 205 10.17 -5.08 -1.26
N ARG A 206 10.00 -3.84 -1.74
CA ARG A 206 10.62 -2.68 -1.12
C ARG A 206 9.87 -2.36 0.16
N VAL A 207 10.60 -2.22 1.25
CA VAL A 207 10.05 -1.94 2.56
C VAL A 207 10.77 -0.76 3.20
N ARG A 208 9.99 0.17 3.77
CA ARG A 208 10.52 1.29 4.55
C ARG A 208 9.92 1.26 5.94
N TYR A 209 10.77 1.32 6.95
CA TYR A 209 10.36 1.20 8.34
C TYR A 209 11.40 1.83 9.28
N LEU A 210 10.99 2.09 10.52
CA LEU A 210 11.88 2.46 11.62
C LEU A 210 11.80 1.39 12.69
N MET A 211 12.95 0.98 13.22
CA MET A 211 13.08 -0.03 14.26
C MET A 211 13.75 0.56 15.50
N VAL A 212 13.14 0.34 16.66
CA VAL A 212 13.76 0.58 17.97
C VAL A 212 13.78 -0.74 18.73
N VAL A 213 14.95 -1.06 19.27
CA VAL A 213 15.16 -2.24 20.14
C VAL A 213 15.59 -1.79 21.53
N GLY A 214 15.03 -2.40 22.56
CA GLY A 214 15.25 -2.02 23.96
C GLY A 214 14.35 -0.88 24.43
N GLU A 215 14.61 -0.36 25.62
CA GLU A 215 13.78 0.66 26.28
C GLU A 215 14.59 1.65 27.12
N GLY A 216 14.04 2.86 27.33
CA GLY A 216 14.69 3.90 28.12
C GLY A 216 16.10 4.23 27.62
N GLU A 217 17.07 4.27 28.54
CA GLU A 217 18.49 4.48 28.23
C GLU A 217 19.15 3.26 27.54
N ARG A 218 18.49 2.10 27.56
CA ARG A 218 18.97 0.84 26.96
C ARG A 218 18.33 0.59 25.60
N ARG A 219 18.27 1.62 24.75
CA ARG A 219 17.63 1.53 23.43
C ARG A 219 18.60 1.85 22.29
N ALA A 220 18.34 1.24 21.14
CA ALA A 220 18.96 1.60 19.88
C ALA A 220 17.87 1.89 18.84
N ASP A 221 18.09 2.92 18.03
CA ASP A 221 17.19 3.39 16.97
C ASP A 221 17.89 3.22 15.61
N SER A 222 17.20 2.65 14.64
CA SER A 222 17.74 2.45 13.29
C SER A 222 17.70 3.71 12.41
N GLY A 223 16.93 4.73 12.81
CA GLY A 223 16.37 5.69 11.87
C GLY A 223 15.46 5.00 10.84
N ILE A 224 15.19 5.67 9.74
CA ILE A 224 14.41 5.08 8.65
C ILE A 224 15.31 4.16 7.81
N LEU A 225 14.97 2.88 7.80
CA LEU A 225 15.55 1.87 6.93
C LEU A 225 14.73 1.76 5.64
N ASP A 226 15.39 1.77 4.48
CA ASP A 226 14.81 1.52 3.15
C ASP A 226 15.53 0.30 2.57
N GLN A 227 14.84 -0.84 2.53
CA GLN A 227 15.42 -2.14 2.23
C GLN A 227 14.60 -2.90 1.20
N LEU A 228 15.22 -3.86 0.54
CA LEU A 228 14.57 -4.80 -0.35
C LEU A 228 14.48 -6.17 0.35
N SER A 229 13.26 -6.64 0.58
CA SER A 229 13.01 -8.04 0.90
C SER A 229 13.18 -8.87 -0.36
N ASP A 230 14.05 -9.87 -0.30
CA ASP A 230 14.29 -10.80 -1.40
C ASP A 230 13.15 -11.83 -1.54
N HIS A 231 13.33 -12.77 -2.47
CA HIS A 231 12.39 -13.87 -2.75
C HIS A 231 12.30 -14.88 -1.59
N ASP A 232 13.26 -14.90 -0.67
CA ASP A 232 13.19 -15.70 0.57
C ASP A 232 12.55 -14.91 1.73
N GLY A 233 12.08 -13.69 1.47
CA GLY A 233 11.47 -12.81 2.45
C GLY A 233 12.44 -12.12 3.39
N ARG A 234 13.75 -12.13 3.09
CA ARG A 234 14.78 -11.59 3.98
C ARG A 234 15.14 -10.18 3.59
N THR A 235 15.23 -9.29 4.57
CA THR A 235 15.94 -8.02 4.40
C THR A 235 17.41 -8.16 4.82
N PRO A 236 18.31 -7.26 4.39
CA PRO A 236 19.72 -7.27 4.80
C PRO A 236 19.93 -7.24 6.32
N GLY A 237 18.93 -6.75 7.06
CA GLY A 237 18.98 -6.57 8.50
C GLY A 237 19.65 -5.25 8.90
N TRP A 238 19.59 -4.99 10.20
CA TRP A 238 20.18 -3.82 10.84
C TRP A 238 20.85 -4.27 12.14
N SER A 239 22.03 -3.73 12.43
CA SER A 239 22.75 -4.02 13.68
C SER A 239 23.07 -2.69 14.37
N PRO A 240 22.61 -2.48 15.61
CA PRO A 240 23.00 -1.35 16.43
C PRO A 240 24.52 -1.21 16.53
N ALA A 241 25.03 -0.01 16.27
CA ALA A 241 26.46 0.25 16.36
C ALA A 241 26.92 0.18 17.82
N ARG A 242 27.92 -0.67 18.09
CA ARG A 242 28.63 -0.76 19.38
C ARG A 242 27.75 -1.17 20.58
N THR A 243 26.62 -1.85 20.37
CA THR A 243 25.74 -2.34 21.45
C THR A 243 25.63 -3.86 21.42
N ARG A 244 25.78 -4.52 22.56
CA ARG A 244 25.54 -5.97 22.67
C ARG A 244 24.06 -6.23 22.94
N LEU A 245 23.57 -7.41 22.57
CA LEU A 245 22.17 -7.78 22.78
C LEU A 245 21.76 -7.61 24.26
N HIS A 246 22.59 -8.06 25.19
CA HIS A 246 22.29 -8.00 26.63
C HIS A 246 22.25 -6.57 27.20
N ASP A 247 22.86 -5.59 26.54
CA ASP A 247 22.81 -4.20 26.98
C ASP A 247 21.41 -3.59 26.74
N LEU A 248 20.71 -4.10 25.72
CA LEU A 248 19.35 -3.69 25.32
C LEU A 248 18.25 -4.44 26.07
N VAL A 249 18.60 -5.52 26.77
CA VAL A 249 17.66 -6.37 27.52
C VAL A 249 17.46 -5.80 28.91
N HIS A 250 16.21 -5.61 29.31
CA HIS A 250 15.84 -5.22 30.67
C HIS A 250 15.00 -6.33 31.31
N LYS A 251 15.42 -6.81 32.50
CA LYS A 251 14.74 -7.89 33.26
C LYS A 251 14.41 -9.13 32.40
N GLY A 252 15.32 -9.53 31.50
CA GLY A 252 15.14 -10.69 30.63
C GLY A 252 14.20 -10.47 29.44
N VAL A 253 13.78 -9.22 29.20
CA VAL A 253 12.91 -8.85 28.08
C VAL A 253 13.63 -7.87 27.15
N LEU A 254 13.56 -8.15 25.85
CA LEU A 254 13.90 -7.21 24.80
C LEU A 254 12.61 -6.66 24.21
N ARG A 255 12.36 -5.36 24.36
CA ARG A 255 11.23 -4.69 23.71
C ARG A 255 11.58 -4.34 22.26
N LEU A 256 10.60 -4.53 21.39
CA LEU A 256 10.65 -4.14 19.98
C LEU A 256 9.60 -3.08 19.73
N TYR A 257 9.96 -2.05 19.00
CA TYR A 257 9.06 -1.04 18.45
C TYR A 257 9.38 -0.88 16.97
N LEU A 258 8.36 -1.04 16.13
CA LEU A 258 8.48 -1.00 14.68
C LEU A 258 7.42 -0.06 14.11
N GLU A 259 7.84 0.98 13.40
CA GLU A 259 6.96 1.83 12.63
C GLU A 259 7.06 1.47 11.14
N MET A 260 5.97 0.93 10.58
CA MET A 260 5.90 0.53 9.18
C MET A 260 5.44 1.72 8.33
N ILE A 261 6.24 2.08 7.32
CA ILE A 261 6.00 3.26 6.47
C ILE A 261 5.55 2.82 5.07
N LEU A 262 6.19 1.81 4.49
CA LEU A 262 5.94 1.35 3.13
C LEU A 262 6.24 -0.13 2.96
N ALA A 263 5.43 -0.83 2.16
CA ALA A 263 5.67 -2.19 1.70
C ALA A 263 5.06 -2.37 0.31
N ASN A 264 5.90 -2.24 -0.72
CA ASN A 264 5.47 -2.32 -2.12
C ASN A 264 6.11 -3.51 -2.82
N THR A 265 5.30 -4.17 -3.64
CA THR A 265 5.80 -5.18 -4.58
C THR A 265 6.63 -4.50 -5.66
N THR A 266 7.79 -5.07 -5.94
CA THR A 266 8.65 -4.63 -7.04
C THR A 266 8.68 -5.70 -8.13
N SER A 267 8.45 -5.29 -9.37
CA SER A 267 8.75 -6.13 -10.54
C SER A 267 9.95 -5.54 -11.25
N GLU A 268 10.85 -6.41 -11.68
CA GLU A 268 12.10 -6.06 -12.33
C GLU A 268 12.10 -6.65 -13.75
N VAL A 269 12.31 -5.79 -14.74
CA VAL A 269 12.21 -6.14 -16.17
C VAL A 269 13.48 -5.70 -16.86
N ARG A 270 14.10 -6.60 -17.62
CA ARG A 270 15.28 -6.28 -18.43
C ARG A 270 14.82 -5.80 -19.79
N LEU A 271 15.14 -4.55 -20.11
CA LEU A 271 14.89 -4.00 -21.43
C LEU A 271 16.13 -4.18 -22.30
N GLN A 272 15.92 -4.66 -23.52
CA GLN A 272 16.93 -4.64 -24.57
C GLN A 272 16.45 -3.66 -25.65
N PRO A 273 17.02 -2.46 -25.72
CA PRO A 273 16.69 -1.48 -26.74
C PRO A 273 17.28 -1.93 -28.09
N LEU A 274 16.57 -2.81 -28.82
CA LEU A 274 17.01 -3.26 -30.14
C LEU A 274 16.81 -2.17 -31.21
N PRO A 275 17.70 -2.06 -32.21
CA PRO A 275 17.44 -1.23 -33.40
C PRO A 275 16.26 -1.78 -34.22
N GLN A 276 15.47 -0.85 -34.76
CA GLN A 276 14.29 -0.97 -35.65
C GLN A 276 13.79 -2.38 -36.06
N GLY A 277 12.52 -2.66 -35.76
CA GLY A 277 11.67 -3.61 -36.51
C GLY A 277 11.19 -4.86 -35.76
N ALA A 278 11.71 -5.16 -34.57
CA ALA A 278 11.23 -6.26 -33.74
C ALA A 278 10.43 -5.72 -32.54
N PRO A 279 9.22 -6.24 -32.24
CA PRO A 279 8.51 -5.87 -31.01
C PRO A 279 9.31 -6.32 -29.79
N THR A 280 9.87 -5.35 -29.07
CA THR A 280 10.66 -5.52 -27.83
C THR A 280 9.81 -5.37 -26.57
N ALA A 281 8.50 -5.61 -26.69
CA ALA A 281 7.60 -5.62 -25.55
C ALA A 281 8.04 -6.71 -24.56
N VAL A 282 8.53 -6.31 -23.39
CA VAL A 282 8.91 -7.25 -22.35
C VAL A 282 7.72 -7.49 -21.45
N LEU A 283 7.30 -8.75 -21.36
CA LEU A 283 6.20 -9.15 -20.50
C LEU A 283 6.64 -9.17 -19.04
N CYS A 284 5.75 -8.70 -18.20
CA CYS A 284 5.90 -8.75 -16.76
C CYS A 284 4.54 -8.89 -16.10
N TYR A 285 4.55 -9.32 -14.85
CA TYR A 285 3.33 -9.59 -14.10
C TYR A 285 3.33 -8.75 -12.85
N ASP A 286 2.16 -8.25 -12.49
CA ASP A 286 1.95 -7.70 -11.17
C ASP A 286 1.64 -8.80 -10.15
N ARG A 287 1.56 -8.40 -8.88
CA ARG A 287 1.27 -9.31 -7.76
C ARG A 287 -0.01 -10.13 -7.94
N ASP A 288 -0.98 -9.63 -8.69
CA ASP A 288 -2.26 -10.29 -8.92
C ASP A 288 -2.18 -11.25 -10.14
N LYS A 289 -0.95 -11.52 -10.64
CA LYS A 289 -0.61 -12.36 -11.79
C LYS A 289 -1.21 -11.88 -13.10
N GLN A 290 -1.43 -10.57 -13.21
CA GLN A 290 -1.99 -9.95 -14.40
C GLN A 290 -0.86 -9.48 -15.30
N ALA A 291 -1.00 -9.72 -16.59
CA ALA A 291 0.02 -9.48 -17.59
C ALA A 291 0.09 -8.00 -17.99
N TRP A 292 1.32 -7.52 -18.08
CA TRP A 292 1.68 -6.20 -18.56
C TRP A 292 2.80 -6.33 -19.60
N ALA A 293 2.84 -5.40 -20.54
CA ALA A 293 3.93 -5.26 -21.50
C ALA A 293 4.60 -3.91 -21.32
N LEU A 294 5.93 -3.91 -21.38
CA LEU A 294 6.75 -2.72 -21.32
C LEU A 294 7.54 -2.59 -22.62
N GLU A 295 7.41 -1.46 -23.29
CA GLU A 295 8.07 -1.17 -24.56
C GLU A 295 8.98 0.04 -24.40
N ALA A 296 10.18 -0.02 -24.97
CA ALA A 296 11.08 1.13 -25.04
C ALA A 296 10.83 1.91 -26.34
N ASP A 297 10.70 3.22 -26.22
CA ASP A 297 10.58 4.15 -27.34
C ASP A 297 11.83 5.04 -27.39
N LEU A 298 12.54 4.93 -28.52
CA LEU A 298 13.81 5.61 -28.81
C LEU A 298 13.68 6.65 -29.93
N HIS A 299 12.46 7.07 -30.27
CA HIS A 299 12.22 8.06 -31.35
C HIS A 299 12.39 9.51 -30.88
N SER A 300 12.39 9.76 -29.57
CA SER A 300 12.66 11.06 -28.96
C SER A 300 14.13 11.27 -28.60
N ASP A 301 14.48 12.48 -28.15
CA ASP A 301 15.83 12.78 -27.64
C ASP A 301 16.16 12.02 -26.35
N THR A 302 15.15 11.77 -25.52
CA THR A 302 15.26 10.97 -24.29
C THR A 302 14.50 9.65 -24.40
N LEU A 303 14.93 8.65 -23.63
CA LEU A 303 14.29 7.35 -23.52
C LEU A 303 12.87 7.52 -22.96
N ARG A 304 11.90 6.95 -23.66
CA ARG A 304 10.52 6.84 -23.20
C ARG A 304 10.16 5.37 -23.03
N LEU A 305 9.28 5.10 -22.08
CA LEU A 305 8.80 3.74 -21.79
C LEU A 305 7.28 3.72 -21.90
N LYS A 306 6.74 2.83 -22.72
CA LYS A 306 5.30 2.61 -22.82
C LYS A 306 4.91 1.40 -21.99
N LEU A 307 3.98 1.57 -21.06
CA LEU A 307 3.43 0.49 -20.26
C LEU A 307 2.00 0.17 -20.69
N VAL A 308 1.78 -1.06 -21.14
CA VAL A 308 0.49 -1.59 -21.61
C VAL A 308 -0.03 -2.65 -20.66
N PHE A 309 -1.31 -2.56 -20.29
CA PHE A 309 -2.03 -3.56 -19.52
C PHE A 309 -2.69 -4.59 -20.44
N ASN A 310 -1.99 -5.69 -20.73
CA ASN A 310 -2.45 -6.71 -21.69
C ASN A 310 -3.74 -7.42 -21.24
N ASP A 311 -3.97 -7.52 -19.93
CA ASP A 311 -5.15 -8.16 -19.35
C ASP A 311 -6.33 -7.20 -19.13
N VAL A 312 -6.39 -6.05 -19.81
CA VAL A 312 -7.52 -5.09 -19.69
C VAL A 312 -8.89 -5.72 -19.97
N HIS A 313 -8.94 -6.69 -20.89
CA HIS A 313 -10.13 -7.45 -21.21
C HIS A 313 -10.63 -8.35 -20.07
N ASN A 314 -9.74 -8.70 -19.11
CA ASN A 314 -10.06 -9.48 -17.92
C ASN A 314 -10.63 -8.62 -16.78
N VAL A 315 -10.66 -7.29 -16.93
CA VAL A 315 -11.38 -6.43 -15.98
C VAL A 315 -12.86 -6.79 -16.04
N PRO A 316 -13.51 -7.18 -14.92
CA PRO A 316 -14.89 -7.61 -14.99
C PRO A 316 -15.84 -6.49 -15.43
N ARG A 317 -16.94 -6.84 -16.11
CA ARG A 317 -17.99 -5.86 -16.46
C ARG A 317 -18.45 -5.09 -15.25
N ASN A 318 -18.70 -3.79 -15.46
CA ASN A 318 -19.04 -2.84 -14.40
C ASN A 318 -17.99 -2.89 -13.29
N HIS A 319 -16.71 -3.08 -13.56
CA HIS A 319 -15.66 -2.93 -12.56
C HIS A 319 -14.60 -1.98 -13.09
N LEU A 320 -14.12 -1.08 -12.23
CA LEU A 320 -12.87 -0.37 -12.48
C LEU A 320 -11.72 -1.08 -11.77
N ARG A 321 -10.51 -0.94 -12.28
CA ARG A 321 -9.23 -1.32 -11.66
C ARG A 321 -8.36 -0.08 -11.60
N TYR A 322 -8.11 0.41 -10.39
CA TYR A 322 -7.11 1.45 -10.18
C TYR A 322 -5.72 0.83 -9.95
N VAL A 323 -4.71 1.36 -10.62
CA VAL A 323 -3.30 0.97 -10.44
C VAL A 323 -2.46 2.23 -10.26
N CYS A 324 -1.51 2.22 -9.31
CA CYS A 324 -0.54 3.29 -9.09
C CYS A 324 0.85 2.68 -8.91
N TRP A 325 1.86 3.29 -9.53
CA TRP A 325 3.23 2.80 -9.47
C TRP A 325 4.25 3.94 -9.56
N ASN A 326 5.44 3.66 -9.04
CA ASN A 326 6.65 4.39 -9.41
C ASN A 326 7.45 3.55 -10.40
N ALA A 327 8.15 4.21 -11.31
CA ALA A 327 9.03 3.57 -12.27
C ALA A 327 10.46 4.05 -12.04
N TYR A 328 11.40 3.11 -12.03
CA TYR A 328 12.82 3.38 -11.85
C TYR A 328 13.63 2.71 -12.97
N LEU A 329 14.58 3.44 -13.55
CA LEU A 329 15.61 2.91 -14.43
C LEU A 329 16.84 2.56 -13.60
N LEU A 330 17.30 1.32 -13.69
CA LEU A 330 18.54 0.89 -13.05
C LEU A 330 19.70 0.98 -14.04
N ARG A 331 20.67 1.85 -13.75
CA ARG A 331 21.90 2.05 -14.54
C ARG A 331 23.13 1.51 -13.82
N ARG A 332 24.09 0.93 -14.56
CA ARG A 332 25.40 0.59 -14.00
C ARG A 332 26.28 1.84 -14.00
N ALA A 333 26.63 2.33 -12.81
CA ALA A 333 27.61 3.39 -12.66
C ALA A 333 29.04 2.89 -12.94
N SER A 334 29.95 3.80 -13.24
CA SER A 334 31.35 3.55 -13.61
C SER A 334 32.19 2.77 -12.58
N ARG A 335 31.67 2.56 -11.37
CA ARG A 335 32.30 1.78 -10.28
C ARG A 335 31.64 0.43 -10.01
N GLY A 336 30.80 -0.07 -10.91
CA GLY A 336 30.10 -1.37 -10.77
C GLY A 336 28.86 -1.34 -9.85
N TYR A 337 28.56 -0.19 -9.24
CA TYR A 337 27.31 0.01 -8.49
C TYR A 337 26.14 0.19 -9.45
N VAL A 338 24.97 -0.31 -9.07
CA VAL A 338 23.72 -0.06 -9.78
C VAL A 338 23.04 1.14 -9.13
N GLU A 339 22.83 2.20 -9.90
CA GLU A 339 22.08 3.36 -9.49
C GLU A 339 20.65 3.27 -10.00
N SER A 340 19.68 3.71 -9.19
CA SER A 340 18.26 3.69 -9.50
C SER A 340 17.76 5.12 -9.71
N VAL A 341 17.43 5.47 -10.95
CA VAL A 341 16.91 6.79 -11.34
C VAL A 341 15.39 6.69 -11.44
N CYS A 342 14.65 7.55 -10.74
CA CYS A 342 13.19 7.59 -10.86
C CYS A 342 12.79 8.27 -12.17
N LEU A 343 11.83 7.71 -12.91
CA LEU A 343 11.29 8.38 -14.08
C LEU A 343 10.60 9.69 -13.68
N VAL A 344 10.68 10.67 -14.59
CA VAL A 344 10.08 12.00 -14.39
C VAL A 344 8.55 11.87 -14.42
N ASN A 345 7.86 12.79 -13.74
CA ASN A 345 6.39 12.87 -13.68
C ASN A 345 5.68 11.73 -12.92
N GLY A 346 6.42 10.85 -12.24
CA GLY A 346 5.85 9.91 -11.26
C GLY A 346 5.37 10.60 -9.97
N PRO A 347 4.53 9.95 -9.14
CA PRO A 347 3.99 8.60 -9.32
C PRO A 347 2.95 8.53 -10.46
N PHE A 348 2.98 7.44 -11.22
CA PHE A 348 2.00 7.16 -12.25
C PHE A 348 0.75 6.49 -11.66
N SER A 349 -0.41 6.73 -12.27
CA SER A 349 -1.61 5.96 -11.95
C SER A 349 -2.60 5.97 -13.09
N ASN A 350 -3.39 4.91 -13.23
CA ASN A 350 -4.44 4.81 -14.23
C ASN A 350 -5.66 4.03 -13.71
N TYR A 351 -6.82 4.27 -14.33
CA TYR A 351 -8.04 3.49 -14.16
C TYR A 351 -8.28 2.65 -15.40
N TYR A 352 -8.49 1.36 -15.20
CA TYR A 352 -8.82 0.41 -16.25
C TYR A 352 -10.26 -0.05 -16.10
N ALA A 353 -11.03 0.05 -17.18
CA ALA A 353 -12.32 -0.61 -17.35
C ALA A 353 -12.15 -1.82 -18.28
N GLN A 354 -13.22 -2.59 -18.50
CA GLN A 354 -13.17 -3.67 -19.48
C GLN A 354 -13.12 -3.07 -20.90
N GLU A 355 -11.99 -3.26 -21.58
CA GLU A 355 -11.77 -2.85 -22.96
C GLU A 355 -11.12 -3.99 -23.75
N ASN A 356 -11.10 -3.89 -25.08
CA ASN A 356 -10.47 -4.92 -25.92
C ASN A 356 -8.93 -4.84 -25.86
N THR A 357 -8.40 -3.62 -25.80
CA THR A 357 -6.97 -3.30 -25.85
C THR A 357 -6.70 -2.06 -25.00
N ASP A 358 -5.53 -2.00 -24.39
CA ASP A 358 -5.05 -0.80 -23.69
C ASP A 358 -4.12 -0.01 -24.62
N ASP A 359 -4.38 1.29 -24.78
CA ASP A 359 -3.54 2.18 -25.60
C ASP A 359 -2.15 2.39 -24.97
N GLY A 360 -2.01 2.11 -23.67
CA GLY A 360 -0.77 2.16 -22.91
C GLY A 360 -0.43 3.55 -22.38
N LEU A 361 0.30 3.58 -21.26
CA LEU A 361 0.76 4.80 -20.62
C LEU A 361 2.22 5.10 -21.01
N MET A 362 2.46 6.26 -21.62
CA MET A 362 3.82 6.76 -21.87
C MET A 362 4.43 7.33 -20.59
N MET A 363 5.63 6.88 -20.25
CA MET A 363 6.44 7.36 -19.14
C MET A 363 7.75 7.93 -19.70
N GLU A 364 8.07 9.15 -19.32
CA GLU A 364 9.28 9.83 -19.80
C GLU A 364 10.44 9.67 -18.82
N SER A 365 11.65 9.63 -19.36
CA SER A 365 12.88 9.72 -18.57
C SER A 365 13.72 10.93 -19.00
N ASP A 366 14.68 11.27 -18.16
CA ASP A 366 15.73 12.27 -18.44
C ASP A 366 16.96 11.66 -19.13
N VAL A 367 16.95 10.35 -19.44
CA VAL A 367 18.08 9.64 -20.03
C VAL A 367 18.13 9.86 -21.53
N PRO A 368 19.20 10.43 -22.10
CA PRO A 368 19.32 10.63 -23.55
C PRO A 368 19.41 9.30 -24.30
N VAL A 369 18.71 9.17 -25.43
CA VAL A 369 18.74 7.95 -26.27
C VAL A 369 20.17 7.60 -26.74
N LYS A 370 21.04 8.60 -26.88
CA LYS A 370 22.46 8.38 -27.23
C LYS A 370 23.20 7.55 -26.19
N GLU A 371 22.92 7.72 -24.91
CA GLU A 371 23.56 6.97 -23.82
C GLU A 371 23.12 5.51 -23.82
N VAL A 372 21.85 5.26 -24.16
CA VAL A 372 21.27 3.92 -24.31
C VAL A 372 21.96 3.15 -25.44
N ARG A 373 22.14 3.78 -26.61
CA ARG A 373 22.74 3.16 -27.80
C ARG A 373 24.25 2.89 -27.69
N VAL A 374 25.00 3.71 -26.94
CA VAL A 374 26.46 3.53 -26.77
C VAL A 374 26.79 2.24 -26.00
N SER A 375 25.89 1.80 -25.11
CA SER A 375 26.04 0.56 -24.32
C SER A 375 26.03 -0.74 -25.16
N GLU A 376 25.70 -0.69 -26.45
CA GLU A 376 25.76 -1.84 -27.36
C GLU A 376 27.17 -2.14 -27.90
N SER A 377 28.08 -1.14 -27.89
CA SER A 377 29.37 -1.22 -28.61
C SER A 377 30.53 -1.83 -27.79
N GLU A 378 30.41 -1.87 -26.47
CA GLU A 378 31.32 -2.60 -25.59
C GLU A 378 30.72 -3.97 -25.30
N LYS A 379 31.42 -5.06 -25.69
CA LYS A 379 31.05 -6.44 -25.34
C LYS A 379 30.95 -6.58 -23.82
N GLY A 380 29.74 -6.36 -23.32
CA GLY A 380 29.33 -6.55 -21.94
C GLY A 380 29.40 -5.28 -21.09
N VAL A 381 28.43 -4.37 -21.20
CA VAL A 381 27.85 -3.56 -20.09
C VAL A 381 26.73 -2.69 -20.68
N GLY A 382 25.48 -3.01 -20.34
CA GLY A 382 24.30 -2.28 -20.83
C GLY A 382 22.99 -3.01 -20.56
N LYS A 383 22.79 -3.52 -19.34
CA LYS A 383 21.48 -4.08 -18.92
C LYS A 383 20.70 -2.94 -18.27
N GLU A 384 19.85 -2.27 -19.03
CA GLU A 384 18.85 -1.39 -18.43
C GLU A 384 17.77 -2.27 -17.83
N ILE A 385 17.67 -2.18 -16.52
CA ILE A 385 16.68 -2.93 -15.76
C ILE A 385 15.66 -1.90 -15.29
N MET A 386 14.43 -1.98 -15.80
CA MET A 386 13.34 -1.20 -15.24
C MET A 386 12.84 -1.92 -14.00
N ARG A 387 12.81 -1.23 -12.87
CA ARG A 387 12.09 -1.66 -11.67
C ARG A 387 10.88 -0.77 -11.52
N TRP A 388 9.69 -1.33 -11.53
CA TRP A 388 8.53 -0.59 -11.02
C TRP A 388 8.16 -1.04 -9.63
N GLU A 389 7.50 -0.15 -8.92
CA GLU A 389 7.04 -0.35 -7.56
C GLU A 389 5.53 -0.08 -7.51
N LYS A 390 4.73 -1.14 -7.38
CA LYS A 390 3.26 -1.03 -7.32
C LYS A 390 2.86 -0.54 -5.93
N LYS A 391 2.24 0.65 -5.86
CA LYS A 391 1.68 1.22 -4.63
C LYS A 391 0.24 0.76 -4.43
N GLY A 392 0.06 -0.31 -3.63
CA GLY A 392 -1.25 -0.73 -3.15
C GLY A 392 -2.17 -1.40 -4.19
N ARG A 393 -3.25 -2.03 -3.70
CA ARG A 393 -4.13 -2.93 -4.47
C ARG A 393 -5.26 -2.22 -5.21
N GLU A 394 -5.53 -2.77 -6.39
CA GLU A 394 -6.75 -2.81 -7.19
C GLU A 394 -8.07 -2.79 -6.38
N ARG A 395 -9.05 -2.03 -6.87
CA ARG A 395 -10.44 -2.13 -6.42
C ARG A 395 -11.42 -2.13 -7.56
N LYS A 396 -12.15 -3.25 -7.61
CA LYS A 396 -13.39 -3.51 -8.34
C LYS A 396 -14.51 -2.49 -8.00
N MET A 397 -14.67 -1.41 -8.77
CA MET A 397 -15.79 -0.44 -8.62
C MET A 397 -17.02 -0.81 -9.45
N LYS A 398 -18.20 -1.03 -8.86
CA LYS A 398 -19.40 -1.32 -9.67
C LYS A 398 -19.79 -0.12 -10.53
N GLY A 399 -19.60 -0.21 -11.85
CA GLY A 399 -20.06 0.80 -12.80
C GLY A 399 -21.57 0.95 -12.75
N GLY A 400 -22.06 2.14 -12.42
CA GLY A 400 -23.47 2.51 -12.57
C GLY A 400 -23.80 2.65 -14.05
N ARG A 401 -24.99 2.21 -14.46
CA ARG A 401 -25.53 2.51 -15.80
C ARG A 401 -25.67 4.04 -15.91
N LEU A 402 -24.89 4.66 -16.78
CA LEU A 402 -25.29 5.93 -17.40
C LEU A 402 -26.43 5.60 -18.35
N GLN A 403 -27.68 5.87 -17.94
CA GLN A 403 -28.78 5.94 -18.89
C GLN A 403 -28.69 7.28 -19.63
N GLY A 404 -28.75 7.20 -20.95
CA GLY A 404 -28.52 8.30 -21.87
C GLY A 404 -29.56 9.41 -21.73
N VAL A 405 -29.06 10.64 -21.86
CA VAL A 405 -29.88 11.78 -22.24
C VAL A 405 -29.94 11.77 -23.76
N GLU A 406 -30.99 11.19 -24.32
CA GLU A 406 -31.37 11.45 -25.71
C GLU A 406 -31.70 12.95 -25.82
N ARG A 407 -30.94 13.65 -26.65
CA ARG A 407 -31.30 14.99 -27.10
C ARG A 407 -32.41 14.84 -28.13
N GLU A 408 -33.63 15.20 -27.74
CA GLU A 408 -34.64 15.62 -28.70
C GLU A 408 -34.21 16.96 -29.32
N THR A 409 -33.90 16.93 -30.61
CA THR A 409 -33.93 18.13 -31.46
C THR A 409 -35.07 17.97 -32.44
N LYS A 410 -36.19 18.65 -32.16
CA LYS A 410 -37.15 19.13 -33.16
C LYS A 410 -37.65 20.51 -32.72
N GLY A 411 -37.50 21.46 -33.63
CA GLY A 411 -37.78 22.88 -33.49
C GLY A 411 -36.98 23.61 -34.53
#